data_AF-A0A9W6YML9-F1
#
_entry.id   AF-A0A9W6YML9-F1
#
_cell.length_a   1.000
_cell.length_b   1.000
_cell.length_c   1.000
_cell.angle_alpha   90.00
_cell.angle_beta   90.00
_cell.angle_gamma   90.00
#
_symmetry.space_group_name_H-M   'P 1'
#
loop_
_entity.id
_entity.type
_entity.pdbx_description
1 polymer ?
#
loop_
_entity_poly.entity_id
_entity_poly.type
_entity_poly.pdbx_seq_one_letter_code
_entity_poly.pdbx_strand_id
1 'polypeptide(L)'
;MSLSQQGFGPDILGYVDRQGRPLVAVVIVLIVGSLCYLAAYSKEGEVFTWMLASYGLSSFLIWGCICVSHLRFRYALKLRGRGPNELPFASQSGIIGSVFGALCSFLILAIEFWVALFPVGENGPNVQSFFKSWMYVPVMVCLCLFYMFWKKDYRILLKSREIDLDTGRGPVDLTLLREEVAEEKAFLAACPWYYRFYKFWC
;
A
#
# COMPACT_ATOMS: atom_id res chain seq x y z
N MET A 1 8.39 1.57 -12.31
CA MET A 1 9.67 0.95 -12.74
C MET A 1 10.03 -0.28 -11.92
N SER A 2 10.10 -0.19 -10.59
CA SER A 2 10.49 -1.31 -9.70
C SER A 2 9.73 -2.61 -9.98
N LEU A 3 8.42 -2.54 -10.17
CA LEU A 3 7.59 -3.72 -10.49
C LEU A 3 7.97 -4.40 -11.80
N SER A 4 8.35 -3.64 -12.84
CA SER A 4 8.79 -4.22 -14.11
C SER A 4 10.17 -4.86 -13.98
N GLN A 5 11.10 -4.21 -13.25
CA GLN A 5 12.44 -4.76 -12.99
C GLN A 5 12.41 -6.05 -12.16
N GLN A 6 11.44 -6.17 -11.25
CA GLN A 6 11.21 -7.38 -10.45
C GLN A 6 10.41 -8.46 -11.20
N GLY A 7 10.07 -8.24 -12.48
CA GLY A 7 9.33 -9.19 -13.30
C GLY A 7 7.83 -9.27 -12.99
N PHE A 8 7.28 -8.36 -12.18
CA PHE A 8 5.85 -8.27 -11.86
C PHE A 8 5.07 -7.40 -12.86
N GLY A 9 5.72 -6.44 -13.53
CA GLY A 9 5.10 -5.57 -14.54
C GLY A 9 5.55 -5.89 -15.98
N PRO A 10 4.81 -5.45 -17.01
CA PRO A 10 5.24 -5.63 -18.41
C PRO A 10 6.50 -4.85 -18.70
N ASP A 11 7.42 -5.45 -19.46
CA ASP A 11 8.78 -4.93 -19.72
C ASP A 11 8.76 -3.54 -20.37
N ILE A 12 7.71 -3.23 -21.12
CA ILE A 12 7.49 -1.94 -21.77
C ILE A 12 7.40 -0.79 -20.74
N LEU A 13 6.87 -1.05 -19.54
CA LEU A 13 6.80 -0.06 -18.44
C LEU A 13 8.16 0.17 -17.75
N GLY A 14 9.14 -0.70 -18.02
CA GLY A 14 10.51 -0.59 -17.55
C GLY A 14 11.39 0.25 -18.48
N TYR A 15 10.88 0.73 -19.62
CA TYR A 15 11.66 1.53 -20.56
C TYR A 15 12.07 2.88 -19.95
N VAL A 16 13.38 3.15 -19.97
CA VAL A 16 14.00 4.37 -19.48
C VAL A 16 14.67 5.10 -20.65
N ASP A 17 14.34 6.37 -20.84
CA ASP A 17 14.97 7.23 -21.84
C ASP A 17 16.42 7.58 -21.46
N ARG A 18 17.21 8.09 -22.41
CA ARG A 18 18.61 8.49 -22.24
C ARG A 18 18.87 9.45 -21.06
N GLN A 19 17.84 10.19 -20.65
CA GLN A 19 17.87 11.12 -19.52
C GLN A 19 17.44 10.47 -18.18
N GLY A 20 17.31 9.14 -18.11
CA GLY A 20 16.93 8.43 -16.89
C GLY A 20 15.42 8.46 -16.56
N ARG A 21 14.57 8.89 -17.50
CA ARG A 21 13.12 9.11 -17.27
C ARG A 21 12.30 7.91 -17.74
N PRO A 22 11.29 7.43 -16.98
CA PRO A 22 10.43 6.32 -17.40
C PRO A 22 9.36 6.80 -18.39
N LEU A 23 9.73 7.00 -19.65
CA LEU A 23 8.89 7.70 -20.62
C LEU A 23 7.52 7.03 -20.81
N VAL A 24 7.49 5.72 -20.96
CA VAL A 24 6.24 4.96 -21.15
C VAL A 24 5.32 5.09 -19.94
N ALA A 25 5.86 4.95 -18.73
CA ALA A 25 5.06 5.08 -17.51
C ALA A 25 4.49 6.50 -17.35
N VAL A 26 5.28 7.53 -17.68
CA VAL A 26 4.84 8.92 -17.65
C VAL A 26 3.70 9.16 -18.65
N VAL A 27 3.84 8.68 -19.89
CA VAL A 27 2.79 8.83 -20.91
C VAL A 27 1.49 8.19 -20.46
N ILE A 28 1.52 6.99 -19.87
CA ILE A 28 0.31 6.33 -19.36
C ILE A 28 -0.33 7.15 -18.22
N VAL A 29 0.48 7.66 -17.30
CA VAL A 29 -0.02 8.53 -16.22
C VAL A 29 -0.63 9.82 -16.77
N LEU A 30 -0.05 10.42 -17.82
CA LEU A 30 -0.61 11.61 -18.46
C LEU A 30 -1.92 11.32 -19.19
N ILE A 31 -2.04 10.16 -19.85
CA ILE A 31 -3.29 9.72 -20.49
C ILE A 31 -4.39 9.54 -19.42
N VAL A 32 -4.09 8.86 -18.32
CA VAL A 32 -5.06 8.71 -17.21
C VAL A 32 -5.34 10.06 -16.55
N GLY A 33 -4.32 10.91 -16.39
CA GLY A 33 -4.46 12.25 -15.85
C GLY A 33 -5.34 13.16 -16.71
N SER A 34 -5.39 12.93 -18.03
CA SER A 34 -6.30 13.65 -18.92
C SER A 34 -7.77 13.42 -18.59
N LEU A 35 -8.11 12.39 -17.80
CA LEU A 35 -9.46 12.22 -17.24
C LEU A 35 -9.88 13.40 -16.34
N CYS A 36 -8.96 14.26 -15.89
CA CYS A 36 -9.31 15.49 -15.18
C CYS A 36 -10.18 16.43 -16.03
N TYR A 37 -10.12 16.36 -17.36
CA TYR A 37 -10.98 17.15 -18.25
C TYR A 37 -12.47 16.81 -18.11
N LEU A 38 -12.81 15.67 -17.47
CA LEU A 38 -14.18 15.35 -17.09
C LEU A 38 -14.79 16.34 -16.08
N ALA A 39 -13.96 17.16 -15.43
CA ALA A 39 -14.43 18.27 -14.61
C ALA A 39 -15.16 19.36 -15.42
N ALA A 40 -14.97 19.44 -16.74
CA ALA A 40 -15.70 20.38 -17.60
C ALA A 40 -17.01 19.80 -18.17
N TYR A 41 -17.39 18.59 -17.76
CA TYR A 41 -18.57 17.89 -18.28
C TYR A 41 -19.86 18.31 -17.57
N SER A 42 -20.98 18.25 -18.28
CA SER A 42 -22.30 18.65 -17.76
C SER A 42 -22.78 17.85 -16.54
N LYS A 43 -22.22 16.66 -16.30
CA LYS A 43 -22.44 15.84 -15.11
C LYS A 43 -21.20 15.72 -14.22
N GLU A 44 -20.44 16.81 -14.07
CA GLU A 44 -19.21 16.84 -13.26
C GLU A 44 -19.40 16.24 -11.86
N GLY A 45 -20.49 16.57 -11.17
CA GLY A 45 -20.72 16.13 -9.80
C GLY A 45 -20.86 14.61 -9.67
N GLU A 46 -21.60 13.98 -10.60
CA GLU A 46 -21.76 12.53 -10.62
C GLU A 46 -20.43 11.83 -10.90
N VAL A 47 -19.69 12.28 -11.92
CA VAL A 47 -18.41 11.68 -12.29
C VAL A 47 -17.37 11.85 -11.17
N PHE A 48 -17.32 13.03 -10.54
CA PHE A 48 -16.45 13.29 -9.42
C PHE A 48 -16.75 12.39 -8.22
N THR A 49 -18.03 12.18 -7.88
CA THR A 49 -18.42 11.24 -6.82
C THR A 49 -17.93 9.82 -7.11
N TRP A 50 -18.02 9.34 -8.36
CA TRP A 50 -17.54 8.00 -8.72
C TRP A 50 -16.02 7.89 -8.58
N MET A 51 -15.28 8.91 -9.03
CA MET A 51 -13.82 8.95 -8.91
C MET A 51 -13.37 9.00 -7.44
N LEU A 52 -14.04 9.82 -6.63
CA LEU A 52 -13.76 9.96 -5.21
C LEU A 52 -14.02 8.66 -4.44
N ALA A 53 -15.17 8.01 -4.68
CA ALA A 53 -15.51 6.74 -4.07
C ALA A 53 -14.49 5.65 -4.47
N SER A 54 -14.10 5.60 -5.74
CA SER A 54 -13.10 4.66 -6.24
C SER A 54 -11.72 4.87 -5.60
N TYR A 55 -11.28 6.13 -5.46
CA TYR A 55 -10.01 6.47 -4.81
C TYR A 55 -10.01 6.12 -3.32
N GLY A 56 -11.10 6.44 -2.60
CA GLY A 56 -11.24 6.09 -1.19
C GLY A 56 -11.13 4.58 -0.97
N LEU A 57 -11.90 3.80 -1.73
CA LEU A 57 -11.91 2.34 -1.64
C LEU A 57 -10.54 1.73 -1.98
N SER A 58 -9.85 2.28 -2.99
CA SER A 58 -8.50 1.86 -3.37
C SER A 58 -7.49 2.04 -2.23
N SER A 59 -7.56 3.16 -1.54
CA SER A 59 -6.63 3.51 -0.47
C SER A 59 -6.76 2.51 0.68
N PHE A 60 -7.97 2.26 1.17
CA PHE A 60 -8.19 1.32 2.28
C PHE A 60 -7.78 -0.11 1.94
N LEU A 61 -7.97 -0.54 0.69
CA LEU A 61 -7.47 -1.84 0.22
C LEU A 61 -5.94 -1.90 0.21
N ILE A 62 -5.26 -0.85 -0.27
CA ILE A 62 -3.79 -0.77 -0.26
C ILE A 62 -3.25 -0.82 1.17
N TRP A 63 -3.80 -0.02 2.09
CA TRP A 63 -3.39 -0.03 3.50
C TRP A 63 -3.64 -1.39 4.16
N GLY A 64 -4.79 -2.02 3.88
CA GLY A 64 -5.08 -3.38 4.32
C GLY A 64 -4.03 -4.39 3.82
N CYS A 65 -3.70 -4.36 2.52
CA CYS A 65 -2.67 -5.22 1.93
C CYS A 65 -1.28 -4.98 2.54
N ILE A 66 -0.90 -3.73 2.80
CA ILE A 66 0.38 -3.38 3.44
C ILE A 66 0.43 -3.95 4.86
N CYS A 67 -0.61 -3.74 5.67
CA CYS A 67 -0.66 -4.24 7.04
C CYS A 67 -0.60 -5.77 7.10
N VAL A 68 -1.34 -6.47 6.23
CA VAL A 68 -1.31 -7.93 6.13
C VAL A 68 0.06 -8.43 5.67
N SER A 69 0.67 -7.76 4.68
CA SER A 69 2.01 -8.11 4.19
C SER A 69 3.06 -7.96 5.29
N HIS A 70 2.97 -6.88 6.09
CA HIS A 70 3.86 -6.66 7.22
C HIS A 70 3.69 -7.73 8.31
N LEU A 71 2.45 -8.09 8.67
CA LEU A 71 2.18 -9.15 9.64
C LEU A 71 2.78 -10.51 9.19
N ARG A 72 2.62 -10.83 7.91
CA ARG A 72 3.18 -12.06 7.31
C ARG A 72 4.70 -12.05 7.24
N PHE A 73 5.30 -10.91 6.92
CA PHE A 73 6.75 -10.72 6.95
C PHE A 73 7.29 -10.96 8.37
N ARG A 74 6.66 -10.39 9.39
CA ARG A 74 7.04 -10.59 10.80
C ARG A 74 6.89 -12.05 11.23
N TYR A 75 5.84 -12.74 10.75
CA TYR A 75 5.65 -14.16 11.01
C TYR A 75 6.71 -15.03 10.30
N ALA A 76 7.05 -14.74 9.05
CA ALA A 76 8.12 -15.43 8.32
C ALA A 76 9.49 -15.24 9.00
N LEU A 77 9.79 -14.04 9.48
CA LEU A 77 11.02 -13.75 10.23
C LEU A 77 11.11 -14.60 11.50
N LYS A 78 10.00 -14.67 12.27
CA LYS A 78 9.92 -15.49 13.49
C LYS A 78 10.07 -16.99 13.19
N LEU A 79 9.49 -17.49 12.11
CA LEU A 79 9.63 -18.89 11.70
C LEU A 79 11.07 -19.29 11.37
N ARG A 80 11.91 -18.34 10.95
CA ARG A 80 13.34 -18.56 10.68
C ARG A 80 14.23 -18.37 11.90
N GLY A 81 13.64 -18.16 13.08
CA GLY A 81 14.39 -17.86 14.31
C GLY A 81 15.07 -16.49 14.28
N ARG A 82 14.71 -15.62 13.33
CA ARG A 82 15.30 -14.29 13.16
C ARG A 82 14.48 -13.26 13.93
N GLY A 83 15.18 -12.31 14.55
CA GLY A 83 14.58 -11.29 15.40
C GLY A 83 14.44 -9.93 14.70
N PRO A 84 13.64 -9.00 15.25
CA PRO A 84 13.60 -7.60 14.81
C PRO A 84 14.99 -6.93 14.79
N ASN A 85 15.93 -7.41 15.58
CA ASN A 85 17.28 -6.85 15.74
C ASN A 85 18.17 -7.03 14.49
N GLU A 86 17.75 -7.85 13.53
CA GLU A 86 18.43 -8.04 12.24
C GLU A 86 17.93 -7.06 11.16
N LEU A 87 16.87 -6.32 11.46
CA LEU A 87 16.33 -5.32 10.55
C LEU A 87 17.03 -3.98 10.80
N PRO A 88 17.52 -3.29 9.74
CA PRO A 88 18.06 -1.94 9.87
C PRO A 88 17.04 -0.96 10.47
N PHE A 89 15.77 -1.19 10.15
CA PHE A 89 14.66 -0.41 10.67
C PHE A 89 13.55 -1.34 11.16
N ALA A 90 13.15 -1.17 12.41
CA ALA A 90 12.00 -1.84 13.00
C ALA A 90 10.86 -0.83 13.15
N SER A 91 9.63 -1.20 12.76
CA SER A 91 8.49 -0.29 12.92
C SER A 91 8.30 0.08 14.39
N GLN A 92 8.17 1.37 14.69
CA GLN A 92 7.95 1.90 16.04
C GLN A 92 6.72 1.27 16.72
N SER A 93 5.62 1.11 15.99
CA SER A 93 4.37 0.52 16.49
C SER A 93 4.34 -1.01 16.52
N GLY A 94 5.39 -1.67 16.01
CA GLY A 94 5.50 -3.11 15.93
C GLY A 94 4.34 -3.82 15.21
N ILE A 95 4.07 -5.06 15.65
CA ILE A 95 3.00 -5.92 15.11
C ILE A 95 1.62 -5.37 15.50
N ILE A 96 1.48 -4.78 16.69
CA ILE A 96 0.21 -4.27 17.22
C ILE A 96 -0.35 -3.18 16.30
N GLY A 97 0.49 -2.23 15.89
CA GLY A 97 0.06 -1.18 14.96
C GLY A 97 -0.41 -1.72 13.60
N SER A 98 0.21 -2.81 13.11
CA SER A 98 -0.23 -3.44 11.86
C SER A 98 -1.53 -4.22 12.00
N VAL A 99 -1.77 -4.86 13.15
CA VAL A 99 -3.05 -5.53 13.43
C VAL A 99 -4.17 -4.48 13.54
N PHE A 100 -3.92 -3.38 14.24
CA PHE A 100 -4.87 -2.28 14.36
C PHE A 100 -5.16 -1.64 12.99
N GLY A 101 -4.14 -1.32 12.20
CA GLY A 101 -4.31 -0.77 10.84
C GLY A 101 -5.07 -1.70 9.90
N ALA A 102 -4.79 -3.01 9.94
CA ALA A 102 -5.53 -4.01 9.18
C ALA A 102 -7.01 -4.07 9.62
N LEU A 103 -7.26 -4.06 10.93
CA LEU A 103 -8.61 -4.08 11.49
C LEU A 103 -9.39 -2.82 11.10
N CYS A 104 -8.80 -1.63 11.24
CA CYS A 104 -9.42 -0.38 10.82
C CYS A 104 -9.72 -0.37 9.32
N SER A 105 -8.77 -0.80 8.48
CA SER A 105 -8.99 -0.88 7.04
C SER A 105 -10.15 -1.83 6.70
N PHE A 106 -10.23 -2.99 7.35
CA PHE A 106 -11.33 -3.93 7.18
C PHE A 106 -12.68 -3.37 7.65
N LEU A 107 -12.72 -2.73 8.82
CA LEU A 107 -13.94 -2.12 9.36
C LEU A 107 -14.46 -0.99 8.46
N ILE A 108 -13.57 -0.14 7.96
CA ILE A 108 -13.95 0.93 7.02
C ILE A 108 -14.53 0.33 5.74
N LEU A 109 -13.92 -0.72 5.18
CA LEU A 109 -14.46 -1.42 4.01
C LEU A 109 -15.84 -2.03 4.29
N ALA A 110 -16.06 -2.59 5.49
CA ALA A 110 -17.36 -3.16 5.87
C ALA A 110 -18.44 -2.07 6.02
N ILE A 111 -18.09 -0.91 6.59
CA ILE A 111 -19.00 0.24 6.69
C ILE A 111 -19.30 0.79 5.30
N GLU A 112 -18.28 0.91 4.44
CA GLU A 112 -18.45 1.38 3.07
C GLU A 112 -19.34 0.43 2.25
N PHE A 113 -19.23 -0.88 2.46
CA PHE A 113 -20.14 -1.88 1.88
C PHE A 113 -21.59 -1.64 2.31
N TRP A 114 -21.78 -1.40 3.61
CA TRP A 114 -23.10 -1.15 4.18
C TRP A 114 -23.73 0.12 3.60
N VAL A 115 -22.99 1.23 3.56
CA VAL A 115 -23.45 2.51 3.01
C VAL A 115 -23.74 2.41 1.51
N ALA A 116 -22.98 1.59 0.77
CA ALA A 116 -23.24 1.36 -0.64
C ALA A 116 -24.54 0.56 -0.90
N LEU A 117 -24.90 -0.38 -0.02
CA LEU A 117 -26.15 -1.16 -0.10
C LEU A 117 -27.36 -0.39 0.41
N PHE A 118 -27.20 0.34 1.51
CA PHE A 118 -28.25 1.11 2.17
C PHE A 118 -27.86 2.60 2.20
N PRO A 119 -28.07 3.33 1.10
CA PRO A 119 -27.79 4.75 1.06
C PRO A 119 -28.68 5.50 2.07
N VAL A 120 -28.09 6.48 2.75
CA VAL A 120 -28.78 7.27 3.78
C VAL A 120 -29.91 8.08 3.14
N GLY A 121 -31.16 7.71 3.43
CA GLY A 121 -32.36 8.41 2.96
C GLY A 121 -33.25 7.64 1.98
N GLU A 122 -32.90 6.41 1.59
CA GLU A 122 -33.76 5.53 0.77
C GLU A 122 -34.26 4.30 1.56
N ASN A 123 -35.50 3.87 1.31
CA ASN A 123 -36.16 2.76 2.00
C ASN A 123 -35.95 1.39 1.30
N GLY A 124 -34.78 1.13 0.72
CA GLY A 124 -34.49 -0.15 0.09
C GLY A 124 -33.10 -0.25 -0.55
N PRO A 125 -32.68 -1.46 -0.94
CA PRO A 125 -31.38 -1.69 -1.58
C PRO A 125 -31.37 -1.12 -3.00
N ASN A 126 -30.47 -0.17 -3.27
CA ASN A 126 -30.32 0.47 -4.58
C ASN A 126 -29.07 -0.07 -5.31
N VAL A 127 -29.31 -0.88 -6.33
CA VAL A 127 -28.25 -1.52 -7.13
C VAL A 127 -27.39 -0.48 -7.85
N GLN A 128 -27.99 0.61 -8.32
CA GLN A 128 -27.25 1.65 -9.01
C GLN A 128 -26.28 2.36 -8.06
N SER A 129 -26.74 2.75 -6.86
CA SER A 129 -25.89 3.36 -5.83
C SER A 129 -24.76 2.43 -5.39
N PHE A 130 -25.04 1.13 -5.28
CA PHE A 130 -24.01 0.14 -4.99
C PHE A 130 -22.90 0.14 -6.05
N PHE A 131 -23.25 0.03 -7.34
CA PHE A 131 -22.24 0.03 -8.40
C PHE A 131 -21.50 1.35 -8.51
N LYS A 132 -22.13 2.50 -8.17
CA LYS A 132 -21.46 3.80 -8.14
C LYS A 132 -20.33 3.86 -7.11
N SER A 133 -20.58 3.36 -5.90
CA SER A 133 -19.60 3.43 -4.80
C SER A 133 -18.59 2.27 -4.81
N TRP A 134 -19.01 1.09 -5.27
CA TRP A 134 -18.20 -0.13 -5.23
C TRP A 134 -17.57 -0.54 -6.56
N MET A 135 -17.62 0.33 -7.59
CA MET A 135 -17.06 0.05 -8.92
C MET A 135 -15.59 -0.40 -8.90
N TYR A 136 -14.81 0.07 -7.93
CA TYR A 136 -13.40 -0.28 -7.82
C TYR A 136 -13.16 -1.77 -7.52
N VAL A 137 -14.04 -2.46 -6.78
CA VAL A 137 -13.83 -3.88 -6.43
C VAL A 137 -13.87 -4.77 -7.67
N PRO A 138 -14.88 -4.71 -8.56
CA PRO A 138 -14.87 -5.44 -9.82
C PRO A 138 -13.63 -5.13 -10.68
N VAL A 139 -13.25 -3.85 -10.79
CA VAL A 139 -12.05 -3.45 -11.55
C VAL A 139 -10.80 -4.09 -10.98
N MET A 140 -10.63 -4.07 -9.65
CA MET A 140 -9.53 -4.74 -8.97
C MET A 140 -9.53 -6.25 -9.23
N VAL A 141 -10.68 -6.92 -9.11
CA VAL A 141 -10.79 -8.36 -9.38
C VAL A 141 -10.42 -8.67 -10.83
N CYS A 142 -10.92 -7.90 -11.80
CA CYS A 142 -10.56 -8.04 -13.20
C CYS A 142 -9.06 -7.86 -13.45
N LEU A 143 -8.43 -6.86 -12.83
CA LEU A 143 -6.98 -6.63 -12.93
C LEU A 143 -6.16 -7.76 -12.29
N CYS A 144 -6.60 -8.26 -11.13
CA CYS A 144 -5.97 -9.41 -10.47
C CYS A 144 -6.08 -10.67 -11.33
N LEU A 145 -7.26 -10.95 -11.88
CA LEU A 145 -7.47 -12.09 -12.78
C LEU A 145 -6.62 -11.95 -14.04
N PHE A 146 -6.61 -10.76 -14.66
CA PHE A 146 -5.75 -10.47 -15.80
C PHE A 146 -4.28 -10.76 -15.49
N TYR A 147 -3.80 -10.30 -14.32
CA TYR A 147 -2.44 -10.57 -13.86
C TYR A 147 -2.18 -12.07 -13.66
N MET A 148 -3.10 -12.80 -13.02
CA MET A 148 -2.99 -14.25 -12.82
C MET A 148 -2.94 -15.01 -14.16
N PHE A 149 -3.76 -14.63 -15.14
CA PHE A 149 -3.72 -15.22 -16.48
C PHE A 149 -2.44 -14.87 -17.24
N TRP A 150 -1.97 -13.63 -17.13
CA TRP A 150 -0.78 -13.17 -17.83
C TRP A 150 0.49 -13.84 -17.30
N LYS A 151 0.66 -13.92 -15.98
CA LYS A 151 1.82 -14.57 -15.35
C LYS A 151 1.67 -16.08 -15.19
N LYS A 152 0.47 -16.63 -15.43
CA LYS A 152 0.12 -18.04 -15.22
C LYS A 152 0.46 -18.52 -13.79
N ASP A 153 0.49 -17.59 -12.85
CA ASP A 153 0.67 -17.87 -11.43
C ASP A 153 -0.66 -17.65 -10.71
N TYR A 154 -1.24 -18.73 -10.21
CA TYR A 154 -2.53 -18.72 -9.53
C TYR A 154 -2.36 -18.64 -7.99
N ARG A 155 -1.13 -18.45 -7.50
CA ARG A 155 -0.85 -18.34 -6.07
C ARG A 155 -1.12 -16.92 -5.58
N ILE A 156 -2.33 -16.70 -5.06
CA ILE A 156 -2.72 -15.40 -4.48
C ILE A 156 -1.86 -15.05 -3.25
N LEU A 157 -1.51 -16.05 -2.42
CA LEU A 157 -0.61 -15.87 -1.28
C LEU A 157 0.38 -17.04 -1.20
N LEU A 158 1.68 -16.72 -1.17
CA LEU A 158 2.73 -17.72 -0.89
C LEU A 158 2.54 -18.30 0.52
N LYS A 159 3.09 -19.49 0.79
CA LYS A 159 3.15 -19.97 2.18
C LYS A 159 4.17 -19.15 2.96
N SER A 160 3.91 -18.88 4.24
CA SER A 160 4.84 -18.08 5.07
C SER A 160 6.26 -18.65 5.16
N ARG A 161 6.43 -19.96 4.92
CA ARG A 161 7.72 -20.65 4.89
C ARG A 161 8.48 -20.49 3.57
N GLU A 162 7.80 -20.08 2.50
CA GLU A 162 8.36 -19.86 1.16
C GLU A 162 8.67 -18.37 0.92
N ILE A 163 8.35 -17.50 1.89
CA ILE A 163 8.69 -16.08 1.81
C ILE A 163 10.21 -15.93 1.85
N ASP A 164 10.74 -15.35 0.78
CA ASP A 164 12.15 -14.98 0.68
C ASP A 164 12.41 -13.72 1.50
N LEU A 165 13.43 -13.78 2.37
CA LEU A 165 13.85 -12.70 3.26
C LEU A 165 15.26 -12.19 2.94
N ASP A 166 15.97 -12.84 2.04
CA ASP A 166 17.41 -12.63 1.82
C ASP A 166 17.71 -11.99 0.45
N THR A 167 16.90 -12.25 -0.58
CA THR A 167 17.08 -11.63 -1.90
C THR A 167 16.90 -10.12 -1.85
N GLY A 168 17.87 -9.38 -2.41
CA GLY A 168 17.81 -7.92 -2.54
C GLY A 168 18.22 -7.14 -1.28
N ARG A 169 18.68 -7.82 -0.22
CA ARG A 169 19.33 -7.13 0.92
C ARG A 169 20.65 -6.51 0.48
N GLY A 170 20.75 -5.19 0.57
CA GLY A 170 22.01 -4.48 0.44
C GLY A 170 22.95 -4.79 1.62
N PRO A 171 24.27 -4.60 1.45
CA PRO A 171 25.24 -4.73 2.54
C PRO A 171 25.02 -3.58 3.52
N VAL A 172 24.17 -3.81 4.51
CA VAL A 172 23.96 -2.85 5.60
C VAL A 172 24.81 -3.28 6.77
N ASP A 173 25.76 -2.44 7.16
CA ASP A 173 26.55 -2.65 8.36
C ASP A 173 25.66 -2.43 9.60
N LEU A 174 25.11 -3.54 10.11
CA LEU A 174 24.25 -3.53 11.28
C LEU A 174 25.00 -3.12 12.55
N THR A 175 26.33 -3.23 12.59
CA THR A 175 27.12 -2.81 13.74
C THR A 175 27.24 -1.29 13.78
N LEU A 176 27.58 -0.66 12.64
CA LEU A 176 27.65 0.79 12.51
C LEU A 176 26.30 1.47 12.78
N LEU A 177 25.20 0.95 12.22
CA LEU A 177 23.86 1.48 12.49
C LEU A 177 23.48 1.40 13.97
N ARG A 178 23.90 0.35 14.66
CA ARG A 178 23.61 0.20 16.10
C ARG A 178 24.40 1.20 16.93
N GLU A 179 25.65 1.46 16.54
CA GLU A 179 26.50 2.48 17.15
C GLU A 179 25.87 3.86 16.96
N GLU A 180 25.49 4.22 15.73
CA GLU A 180 24.81 5.50 15.43
C GLU A 180 23.51 5.66 16.25
N VAL A 181 22.67 4.63 16.33
CA VAL A 181 21.43 4.67 17.12
C VAL A 181 21.70 4.74 18.63
N ALA A 182 22.76 4.10 19.12
CA ALA A 182 23.15 4.16 20.53
C ALA A 182 23.71 5.54 20.90
N GLU A 183 24.54 6.12 20.04
CA GLU A 183 25.06 7.48 20.17
C GLU A 183 23.94 8.51 20.15
N GLU A 184 22.98 8.39 19.23
CA GLU A 184 21.82 9.27 19.16
C GLU A 184 20.98 9.19 20.44
N LYS A 185 20.74 7.98 20.95
CA LYS A 185 20.02 7.78 22.22
C LYS A 185 20.78 8.34 23.41
N ALA A 186 22.10 8.18 23.47
CA ALA A 186 22.95 8.73 24.53
C ALA A 186 22.96 10.28 24.49
N PHE A 187 23.07 10.86 23.29
CA PHE A 187 22.96 12.30 23.07
C PHE A 187 21.60 12.83 23.53
N LEU A 188 20.50 12.19 23.10
CA LEU A 188 19.16 12.57 23.52
C LEU A 188 18.95 12.43 25.03
N ALA A 189 19.55 11.41 25.65
CA ALA A 189 19.53 11.21 27.10
C ALA A 189 20.35 12.27 27.87
N ALA A 190 21.29 12.96 27.22
CA ALA A 190 21.98 14.11 27.78
C ALA A 190 21.21 15.43 27.55
N CYS A 191 20.36 15.50 26.51
CA CYS A 191 19.57 16.69 26.21
C CYS A 191 18.41 16.89 27.22
N PRO A 192 17.97 18.14 27.44
CA PRO A 192 16.79 18.47 28.24
C PRO A 192 15.50 17.87 27.67
N TRP A 193 14.51 17.68 28.55
CA TRP A 193 13.21 17.08 28.22
C TRP A 193 12.46 17.77 27.06
N TYR A 194 12.56 19.11 26.93
CA TYR A 194 11.90 19.87 25.86
C TYR A 194 12.46 19.54 24.47
N TYR A 195 13.78 19.28 24.37
CA TYR A 195 14.43 18.93 23.11
C TYR A 195 14.08 17.51 22.68
N ARG A 196 13.95 16.58 23.65
CA ARG A 196 13.47 15.22 23.40
C ARG A 196 12.03 15.23 22.89
N PHE A 197 11.19 16.08 23.47
CA PHE A 197 9.82 16.25 23.01
C PHE A 197 9.79 16.83 21.60
N TYR A 198 10.53 17.91 21.33
CA TYR A 198 10.63 18.48 19.98
C TYR A 198 11.07 17.44 18.93
N LYS A 199 12.15 16.70 19.19
CA LYS A 199 12.68 15.69 18.26
C LYS A 199 11.80 14.44 18.13
N PHE A 200 10.91 14.18 19.08
CA PHE A 200 9.92 13.12 18.93
C PHE A 200 8.83 13.50 17.91
N TRP A 201 8.53 14.80 17.77
CA TRP A 201 7.46 15.32 16.91
C TRP A 201 7.95 15.96 15.59
N CYS A 202 9.24 16.30 15.47
CA CYS A 202 9.89 16.86 14.28
C CYS A 202 11.04 15.95 13.83
#